data_AF-A0A533U7X7-F1
#
_entry.id   AF-A0A533U7X7-F1
#
_cell.length_a   1.000
_cell.length_b   1.000
_cell.length_c   1.000
_cell.angle_alpha   90.00
_cell.angle_beta   90.00
_cell.angle_gamma   90.00
#
_symmetry.space_group_name_H-M   'P 1'
#
loop_
_entity.id
_entity.type
_entity.pdbx_description
1 polymer ?
#
loop_
_entity_poly.entity_id
_entity_poly.type
_entity_poly.pdbx_seq_one_letter_code
_entity_poly.pdbx_strand_id
1 'polypeptide(L)'
;METSPNVNSKKLVSEHDIENPEEVSVQVIAKVKERLDCCYDKNGSAAQIGSEPLWNAIAQLKYKGTKLRLITEITKENIAYCKTMMRYFDVRHMDDVKGNFEISDREQYLGNMLAFD
;
A
#
# COMPACT_ATOMS: atom_id res chain seq x y z
N MET A 1 -8.43 32.35 -28.56
CA MET A 1 -8.22 30.89 -28.55
C MET A 1 -7.64 30.55 -27.21
N GLU A 2 -8.46 29.95 -26.35
CA GLU A 2 -8.09 29.63 -24.97
C GLU A 2 -7.03 28.52 -24.97
N THR A 3 -5.98 28.74 -24.19
CA THR A 3 -4.93 27.78 -23.92
C THR A 3 -5.51 26.63 -23.09
N SER A 4 -5.40 25.40 -23.60
CA SER A 4 -5.77 24.20 -22.86
C SER A 4 -5.11 24.17 -21.47
N PRO A 5 -5.81 23.69 -20.41
CA PRO A 5 -5.27 23.68 -19.07
C PRO A 5 -4.00 22.83 -19.00
N ASN A 6 -2.99 23.38 -18.34
CA ASN A 6 -1.76 22.71 -17.95
C ASN A 6 -2.10 21.45 -17.14
N VAL A 7 -2.06 20.28 -17.77
CA VAL A 7 -2.09 18.99 -17.07
C VAL A 7 -0.77 18.89 -16.33
N ASN A 8 -0.80 19.13 -15.02
CA ASN A 8 0.29 18.79 -14.10
C ASN A 8 0.85 17.42 -14.49
N SER A 9 2.07 17.38 -15.01
CA SER A 9 2.72 16.14 -15.40
C SER A 9 2.94 15.29 -14.16
N LYS A 10 2.08 14.28 -13.96
CA LYS A 10 2.31 13.26 -12.92
C LYS A 10 3.63 12.58 -13.26
N LYS A 11 4.63 12.72 -12.37
CA LYS A 11 5.92 12.04 -12.52
C LYS A 11 5.69 10.54 -12.30
N LEU A 12 5.80 9.76 -13.36
CA LEU A 12 5.97 8.31 -13.26
C LEU A 12 7.43 8.06 -12.90
N VAL A 13 7.67 7.37 -11.78
CA VAL A 13 9.02 6.93 -11.39
C VAL A 13 9.04 5.41 -11.51
N SER A 14 10.00 4.86 -12.25
CA SER A 14 10.14 3.41 -12.39
C SER A 14 10.95 2.84 -11.23
N GLU A 15 10.69 1.59 -10.84
CA GLU A 15 11.43 0.94 -9.73
C GLU A 15 12.93 0.84 -10.00
N HIS A 16 13.34 0.76 -11.27
CA HIS A 16 14.76 0.69 -11.65
C HIS A 16 15.52 2.00 -11.34
N ASP A 17 14.80 3.09 -11.13
CA ASP A 17 15.34 4.39 -10.73
C ASP A 17 15.32 4.58 -9.19
N ILE A 18 14.86 3.58 -8.44
CA ILE A 18 14.69 3.64 -6.99
C ILE A 18 15.74 2.75 -6.32
N GLU A 19 16.68 3.37 -5.63
CA GLU A 19 17.75 2.68 -4.92
C GLU A 19 17.25 1.89 -3.70
N ASN A 20 16.16 2.34 -3.06
CA ASN A 20 15.56 1.69 -1.90
C ASN A 20 14.01 1.78 -1.92
N PRO A 21 13.31 0.79 -2.50
CA PRO A 21 11.85 0.82 -2.65
C PRO A 21 11.11 0.76 -1.30
N GLU A 22 11.66 0.10 -0.28
CA GLU A 22 11.07 0.09 1.06
C GLU A 22 11.08 1.50 1.67
N GLU A 23 12.20 2.21 1.59
CA GLU A 23 12.31 3.56 2.14
C GLU A 23 11.35 4.54 1.44
N VAL A 24 11.23 4.47 0.12
CA VAL A 24 10.23 5.26 -0.62
C VAL A 24 8.83 4.99 -0.10
N SER A 25 8.50 3.73 0.14
CA SER A 25 7.20 3.31 0.65
C SER A 25 6.93 3.86 2.04
N VAL A 26 7.90 3.75 2.96
CA VAL A 26 7.82 4.34 4.31
C VAL A 26 7.58 5.86 4.22
N GLN A 27 8.31 6.56 3.34
CA GLN A 27 8.16 8.00 3.16
C GLN A 27 6.79 8.39 2.59
N VAL A 28 6.22 7.58 1.70
CA VAL A 28 4.88 7.78 1.14
C VAL A 28 3.81 7.54 2.21
N ILE A 29 3.85 6.39 2.87
CA ILE A 29 2.92 6.01 3.95
C ILE A 29 2.94 7.06 5.07
N ALA A 30 4.12 7.56 5.48
CA ALA A 30 4.23 8.55 6.54
C ALA A 30 3.52 9.89 6.24
N LYS A 31 3.30 10.21 4.95
CA LYS A 31 2.67 11.46 4.49
C LYS A 31 1.15 11.34 4.30
N VAL A 32 0.59 10.13 4.35
CA VAL A 32 -0.85 9.89 4.21
C VAL A 32 -1.62 10.61 5.32
N LYS A 33 -2.71 11.27 4.96
CA LYS A 33 -3.56 12.05 5.87
C LYS A 33 -4.93 11.42 6.06
N GLU A 34 -5.60 11.09 4.98
CA GLU A 34 -7.01 10.70 4.98
C GLU A 34 -7.21 9.20 4.81
N ARG A 35 -6.57 8.60 3.81
CA ARG A 35 -6.82 7.20 3.46
C ARG A 35 -5.63 6.53 2.78
N LEU A 36 -5.36 5.31 3.20
CA LEU A 36 -4.49 4.37 2.50
C LEU A 36 -5.33 3.17 2.04
N ASP A 37 -5.30 2.90 0.73
CA ASP A 37 -5.94 1.73 0.13
C ASP A 37 -4.90 0.79 -0.42
N CYS A 38 -4.92 -0.44 0.05
CA CYS A 38 -3.99 -1.47 -0.36
C CYS A 38 -4.72 -2.58 -1.12
N CYS A 39 -4.03 -3.15 -2.10
CA CYS A 39 -4.45 -4.37 -2.77
C CYS A 39 -3.23 -5.28 -2.82
N TYR A 40 -3.31 -6.44 -2.17
CA TYR A 40 -2.21 -7.38 -2.07
C TYR A 40 -2.59 -8.76 -2.56
N ASP A 41 -1.68 -9.43 -3.23
CA ASP A 41 -1.73 -10.87 -3.42
C ASP A 41 -1.71 -11.61 -2.07
N LYS A 42 -1.76 -12.95 -2.13
CA LYS A 42 -1.78 -13.79 -0.93
C LYS A 42 -0.55 -13.65 -0.02
N ASN A 43 0.56 -13.10 -0.51
CA ASN A 43 1.83 -12.96 0.20
C ASN A 43 2.05 -11.54 0.76
N GLY A 44 1.46 -10.50 0.14
CA GLY A 44 1.74 -9.12 0.51
C GLY A 44 1.42 -8.77 1.97
N SER A 45 0.40 -9.38 2.58
CA SER A 45 0.15 -9.17 4.02
C SER A 45 1.29 -9.69 4.91
N ALA A 46 1.91 -10.82 4.56
CA ALA A 46 3.05 -11.35 5.29
C ALA A 46 4.29 -10.46 5.11
N ALA A 47 4.50 -9.94 3.90
CA ALA A 47 5.59 -9.02 3.60
C ALA A 47 5.49 -7.70 4.36
N GLN A 48 4.30 -7.09 4.38
CA GLN A 48 4.06 -5.86 5.12
C GLN A 48 4.34 -6.02 6.63
N ILE A 49 3.95 -7.17 7.21
CA ILE A 49 4.16 -7.47 8.64
C ILE A 49 5.64 -7.81 8.92
N GLY A 50 6.34 -8.40 7.95
CA GLY A 50 7.75 -8.77 8.08
C GLY A 50 8.71 -7.58 8.08
N SER A 51 8.29 -6.42 7.55
CA SER A 51 9.08 -5.18 7.56
C SER A 51 8.68 -4.28 8.73
N GLU A 52 9.55 -4.18 9.73
CA GLU A 52 9.31 -3.32 10.90
C GLU A 52 9.11 -1.83 10.54
N PRO A 53 9.91 -1.21 9.65
CA PRO A 53 9.69 0.18 9.25
C PRO A 53 8.31 0.42 8.62
N LEU A 54 7.90 -0.47 7.73
CA LEU A 54 6.60 -0.41 7.08
C LEU A 54 5.45 -0.62 8.08
N TRP A 55 5.59 -1.61 8.97
CA TRP A 55 4.58 -1.89 9.99
C TRP A 55 4.41 -0.73 10.98
N ASN A 56 5.52 -0.12 11.40
CA ASN A 56 5.50 1.06 12.26
C ASN A 56 4.82 2.25 11.58
N ALA A 57 5.08 2.50 10.29
CA ALA A 57 4.42 3.56 9.54
C ALA A 57 2.89 3.35 9.47
N ILE A 58 2.44 2.11 9.21
CA ILE A 58 1.02 1.74 9.23
C ILE A 58 0.39 1.94 10.62
N ALA A 59 1.06 1.53 11.69
CA ALA A 59 0.57 1.69 13.05
C ALA A 59 0.36 3.18 13.39
N GLN A 60 1.25 4.05 12.93
CA GLN A 60 1.11 5.51 13.10
C GLN A 60 -0.10 6.06 12.34
N LEU A 61 -0.37 5.59 11.12
CA LEU A 61 -1.59 5.98 10.39
C LEU A 61 -2.86 5.56 11.11
N LYS A 62 -2.89 4.33 11.66
CA LYS A 62 -4.02 3.86 12.46
C LYS A 62 -4.25 4.74 13.69
N TYR A 63 -3.17 5.11 14.39
CA TYR A 63 -3.23 6.00 15.54
C TYR A 63 -3.78 7.39 15.19
N LYS A 64 -3.40 7.94 14.02
CA LYS A 64 -3.91 9.22 13.49
C LYS A 64 -5.38 9.17 13.06
N GLY A 65 -6.02 8.00 13.06
CA GLY A 65 -7.39 7.84 12.57
C GLY A 65 -7.52 7.80 11.05
N THR A 66 -6.41 7.63 10.31
CA THR A 66 -6.42 7.45 8.86
C THR A 66 -7.23 6.21 8.49
N LYS A 67 -8.01 6.30 7.41
CA LYS A 67 -8.79 5.17 6.92
C LYS A 67 -7.88 4.19 6.21
N LEU A 68 -7.76 2.98 6.75
CA LEU A 68 -6.94 1.91 6.19
C LEU A 68 -7.84 0.84 5.58
N ARG A 69 -7.68 0.53 4.29
CA ARG A 69 -8.45 -0.51 3.59
C ARG A 69 -7.54 -1.47 2.84
N LEU A 70 -7.87 -2.75 2.87
CA LEU A 70 -7.09 -3.80 2.21
C LEU A 70 -8.01 -4.74 1.43
N ILE A 71 -7.71 -4.95 0.16
CA ILE A 71 -8.23 -6.07 -0.62
C ILE A 71 -7.12 -7.12 -0.73
N THR A 72 -7.41 -8.38 -0.41
CA THR A 72 -6.43 -9.46 -0.54
C THR A 72 -7.09 -10.81 -0.77
N GLU A 73 -6.38 -11.73 -1.41
CA GLU A 73 -6.77 -13.14 -1.43
C GLU A 73 -6.52 -13.73 -0.03
N ILE A 74 -7.58 -14.27 0.60
CA ILE A 74 -7.50 -14.88 1.92
C ILE A 74 -7.53 -16.39 1.72
N THR A 75 -6.43 -17.04 2.07
CA THR A 75 -6.27 -18.48 1.98
C THR A 75 -6.08 -19.09 3.38
N LYS A 76 -6.08 -20.43 3.48
CA LYS A 76 -5.81 -21.10 4.76
C LYS A 76 -4.40 -20.81 5.27
N GLU A 77 -3.47 -20.61 4.35
CA GLU A 77 -2.05 -20.39 4.61
C GLU A 77 -1.78 -18.98 5.13
N ASN A 78 -2.53 -17.96 4.68
CA ASN A 78 -2.27 -16.57 5.05
C ASN A 78 -3.27 -15.96 6.07
N ILE A 79 -4.28 -16.72 6.51
CA ILE A 79 -5.35 -16.23 7.38
C ILE A 79 -4.82 -15.61 8.69
N ALA A 80 -3.69 -16.11 9.22
CA ALA A 80 -3.08 -15.57 10.43
C ALA A 80 -2.58 -14.13 10.20
N TYR A 81 -1.92 -13.87 9.07
CA TYR A 81 -1.49 -12.51 8.69
C TYR A 81 -2.70 -11.61 8.43
N CYS A 82 -3.71 -12.11 7.72
CA CYS A 82 -4.94 -11.34 7.46
C CYS A 82 -5.66 -10.93 8.75
N LYS A 83 -5.72 -11.81 9.76
CA LYS A 83 -6.26 -11.48 11.09
C LYS A 83 -5.47 -10.39 11.81
N THR A 84 -4.15 -10.38 11.66
CA THR A 84 -3.31 -9.28 12.17
C THR A 84 -3.63 -7.98 11.44
N MET A 85 -3.74 -8.01 10.11
CA MET A 85 -4.12 -6.85 9.30
C MET A 85 -5.49 -6.28 9.69
N MET A 86 -6.49 -7.13 9.98
CA MET A 86 -7.84 -6.73 10.39
C MET A 86 -7.89 -5.86 11.66
N ARG A 87 -6.84 -5.87 12.49
CA ARG A 87 -6.74 -4.98 13.66
C ARG A 87 -6.51 -3.52 13.26
N TYR A 88 -6.00 -3.28 12.06
CA TYR A 88 -5.62 -1.97 11.53
C TYR A 88 -6.51 -1.57 10.35
N PHE A 89 -6.71 -2.48 9.40
CA PHE A 89 -7.42 -2.26 8.13
C PHE A 89 -8.85 -2.79 8.13
N ASP A 90 -9.71 -2.17 7.31
CA ASP A 90 -10.92 -2.80 6.78
C ASP A 90 -10.50 -3.78 5.66
N VAL A 91 -10.43 -5.07 5.99
CA VAL A 91 -9.94 -6.13 5.10
C VAL A 91 -11.09 -6.80 4.38
N ARG A 92 -10.99 -6.90 3.06
CA ARG A 92 -11.93 -7.60 2.18
C ARG A 92 -11.23 -8.67 1.37
N HIS A 93 -11.89 -9.81 1.26
CA HIS A 93 -11.43 -10.91 0.44
C HIS A 93 -11.79 -10.69 -1.03
N MET A 94 -10.84 -10.96 -1.93
CA MET A 94 -11.07 -11.10 -3.36
C MET A 94 -10.23 -12.27 -3.88
N ASP A 95 -10.84 -13.15 -4.67
CA ASP A 95 -10.13 -14.28 -5.27
C ASP A 95 -9.11 -13.82 -6.33
N ASP A 96 -8.02 -14.58 -6.46
CA ASP A 96 -7.07 -14.50 -7.57
C ASP A 96 -6.36 -13.13 -7.74
N VAL A 97 -6.06 -12.44 -6.63
CA VAL A 97 -5.26 -11.20 -6.66
C VAL A 97 -3.80 -11.52 -7.05
N LYS A 98 -3.30 -10.87 -8.12
CA LYS A 98 -1.96 -11.13 -8.70
C LYS A 98 -0.93 -10.01 -8.52
N GLY A 99 -1.30 -8.91 -7.87
CA GLY A 99 -0.43 -7.73 -7.77
C GLY A 99 -0.53 -7.04 -6.43
N ASN A 100 0.52 -6.31 -6.11
CA ASN A 100 0.65 -5.54 -4.88
C ASN A 100 0.71 -4.06 -5.23
N PHE A 101 -0.24 -3.27 -4.74
CA PHE A 101 -0.22 -1.82 -4.90
C PHE A 101 -0.92 -1.11 -3.74
N GLU A 102 -0.65 0.17 -3.64
CA GLU A 102 -1.32 1.08 -2.72
C GLU A 102 -1.69 2.42 -3.38
N ILE A 103 -2.75 3.03 -2.84
CA ILE A 103 -3.22 4.35 -3.22
C ILE A 103 -3.32 5.21 -1.95
N SER A 104 -2.54 6.28 -1.94
CA SER A 104 -2.44 7.25 -0.84
C SER A 104 -3.28 8.48 -1.15
N ASP A 105 -4.21 8.80 -0.26
CA ASP A 105 -5.10 9.96 -0.29
C ASP A 105 -5.84 10.17 -1.63
N ARG A 106 -6.04 9.08 -2.40
CA ARG A 106 -6.63 9.09 -3.75
C ARG A 106 -5.80 9.82 -4.81
N GLU A 107 -4.55 10.16 -4.52
CA GLU A 107 -3.70 10.98 -5.38
C GLU A 107 -2.50 10.21 -5.91
N GLN A 108 -1.80 9.49 -5.03
CA GLN A 108 -0.56 8.82 -5.33
C GLN A 108 -0.77 7.30 -5.40
N TYR A 109 -0.24 6.69 -6.46
CA TYR A 109 -0.21 5.25 -6.68
C TYR A 109 1.23 4.75 -6.50
N LEU A 110 1.40 3.62 -5.81
CA LEU A 110 2.66 2.89 -5.72
C LEU A 110 2.37 1.41 -5.98
N GLY A 111 3.09 0.78 -6.91
CA GLY A 111 2.92 -0.64 -7.27
C GLY A 111 4.20 -1.44 -7.04
N ASN A 112 4.08 -2.78 -6.97
CA ASN A 112 5.15 -3.76 -6.78
C ASN A 112 5.93 -3.70 -5.45
N MET A 113 5.41 -2.95 -4.48
CA MET A 113 6.05 -2.63 -3.18
C MET A 113 6.52 -3.82 -2.31
N LEU A 114 5.93 -5.01 -2.47
CA LEU A 114 6.08 -6.14 -1.54
C LEU A 114 6.43 -7.46 -2.23
N ALA A 115 6.96 -7.42 -3.46
CA ALA A 115 7.43 -8.62 -4.12
C ALA A 115 8.71 -9.12 -3.42
N PHE A 116 8.62 -10.27 -2.74
CA PHE A 116 9.80 -11.09 -2.51
C PHE A 116 9.98 -12.02 -3.70
N ASP A 117 11.22 -12.14 -4.18
CA ASP A 117 11.63 -13.16 -5.13
C ASP A 117 11.35 -14.59 -4.60
#